data_AF-A0A7J5V5M4-F1
#
_entry.id   AF-A0A7J5V5M4-F1
#
_cell.length_a   1.000
_cell.length_b   1.000
_cell.length_c   1.000
_cell.angle_alpha   90.00
_cell.angle_beta   90.00
_cell.angle_gamma   90.00
#
_symmetry.space_group_name_H-M   'P 1'
#
loop_
_entity.id
_entity.type
_entity.pdbx_description
1 polymer ?
#
loop_
_entity_poly.entity_id
_entity_poly.type
_entity_poly.pdbx_seq_one_letter_code
_entity_poly.pdbx_strand_id
1 'polypeptide(L)' 'SALGLIDKHAEYDDIKKVFEDNLPHDLIVYQEFHALIVEHAKRYCKTKPECGNCVLKKDCQ' A
#
# COMPACT_ATOMS: atom_id res chain seq x y z
N SER A 1 6.32 -7.58 -2.24
CA SER A 1 5.74 -6.22 -2.29
C SER A 1 6.78 -5.20 -1.88
N ALA A 2 6.76 -3.98 -2.44
CA ALA A 2 7.81 -2.97 -2.24
C ALA A 2 8.03 -2.57 -0.76
N LEU A 3 6.97 -2.61 0.04
CA LEU A 3 7.02 -2.28 1.47
C LEU A 3 7.17 -3.52 2.39
N GLY A 4 7.29 -4.73 1.83
CA GLY A 4 7.35 -5.96 2.65
C GLY A 4 6.07 -6.31 3.44
N LEU A 5 5.00 -5.50 3.34
CA LEU A 5 3.78 -5.64 4.15
C LEU A 5 2.88 -6.83 3.74
N ILE A 6 2.97 -7.27 2.48
CA ILE A 6 2.09 -8.27 1.90
C ILE A 6 2.95 -9.23 1.10
N ASP A 7 2.73 -10.53 1.28
CA ASP A 7 3.39 -11.55 0.46
C ASP A 7 2.99 -11.41 -1.00
N LYS A 8 3.94 -11.56 -1.92
CA LYS A 8 3.68 -11.45 -3.37
C LYS A 8 2.76 -12.55 -3.92
N HIS A 9 2.58 -13.63 -3.15
CA HIS A 9 1.71 -14.75 -3.43
C HIS A 9 0.46 -14.77 -2.52
N ALA A 10 0.24 -13.72 -1.72
CA ALA A 10 -0.96 -13.60 -0.91
C ALA A 10 -2.20 -13.59 -1.80
N GLU A 11 -3.23 -14.35 -1.41
CA GLU A 11 -4.50 -14.31 -2.10
C GLU A 11 -5.28 -13.05 -1.70
N TYR A 12 -6.31 -12.72 -2.47
CA TYR A 12 -7.11 -11.52 -2.21
C TYR A 12 -7.71 -11.50 -0.80
N ASP A 13 -8.11 -12.66 -0.26
CA ASP A 13 -8.67 -12.76 1.09
C ASP A 13 -7.63 -12.46 2.18
N ASP A 14 -6.38 -12.91 2.01
CA ASP A 14 -5.28 -12.61 2.92
C ASP A 14 -4.98 -11.11 2.91
N ILE A 15 -4.93 -10.53 1.71
CA ILE A 15 -4.75 -9.09 1.53
C ILE A 15 -5.88 -8.35 2.26
N LYS A 16 -7.14 -8.70 2.00
CA LYS A 16 -8.33 -8.08 2.60
C LYS A 16 -8.28 -8.12 4.13
N LYS A 17 -7.93 -9.27 4.71
CA LYS A 17 -7.78 -9.44 6.16
C LYS A 17 -6.75 -8.50 6.78
N VAL A 18 -5.62 -8.25 6.11
CA VAL A 18 -4.62 -7.30 6.62
C VAL A 18 -5.23 -5.90 6.78
N PHE A 19 -6.02 -5.43 5.81
CA PHE A 19 -6.66 -4.12 5.92
C PHE A 19 -7.78 -4.13 6.98
N GLU A 20 -8.61 -5.17 7.04
CA GLU A 20 -9.70 -5.27 8.02
C GLU A 20 -9.18 -5.35 9.47
N ASP A 21 -8.05 -6.03 9.70
CA ASP A 21 -7.44 -6.17 11.03
C ASP A 21 -6.71 -4.89 11.50
N ASN A 22 -6.18 -4.10 10.56
CA ASN A 22 -5.33 -2.94 10.88
C ASN A 22 -6.01 -1.57 10.69
N LEU A 23 -7.15 -1.52 10.01
CA LEU A 23 -7.90 -0.28 9.78
C LEU A 23 -9.28 -0.35 10.44
N PRO A 24 -9.85 0.80 10.84
CA PRO A 24 -11.25 0.88 11.22
C PRO A 24 -12.15 0.27 10.14
N HIS A 25 -13.16 -0.50 10.56
CA HIS A 25 -14.21 -1.03 9.70
C HIS A 25 -15.15 0.09 9.19
N ASP A 26 -14.61 0.97 8.35
CA ASP A 26 -15.30 2.11 7.77
C ASP A 26 -15.01 2.21 6.27
N LEU A 27 -16.07 2.30 5.48
CA LEU A 27 -15.99 2.31 4.02
C LEU A 27 -15.27 3.55 3.48
N ILE A 28 -15.36 4.69 4.16
CA ILE A 28 -14.69 5.93 3.76
C ILE A 28 -13.19 5.77 4.00
N VAL A 29 -12.80 5.22 5.15
CA VAL A 29 -11.38 4.94 5.47
C VAL A 29 -10.76 4.00 4.44
N TYR A 30 -11.46 2.93 4.05
CA TYR A 30 -10.94 2.02 3.02
C TYR A 30 -10.77 2.67 1.65
N GLN A 31 -11.75 3.49 1.24
CA GLN A 31 -11.67 4.21 -0.03
C GLN A 31 -10.54 5.23 -0.06
N GLU A 32 -10.39 6.00 1.02
CA GLU A 32 -9.31 6.98 1.15
C GLU A 32 -7.94 6.30 1.17
N PHE A 33 -7.78 5.23 1.95
CA PHE A 33 -6.54 4.48 2.01
C PHE A 33 -6.14 3.89 0.65
N HIS A 34 -7.11 3.32 -0.07
CA HIS A 34 -6.89 2.85 -1.44
C HIS A 34 -6.46 3.99 -2.38
N ALA A 35 -7.14 5.14 -2.31
CA ALA A 35 -6.78 6.31 -3.13
C ALA A 35 -5.36 6.80 -2.84
N LEU A 36 -4.95 6.84 -1.57
CA LEU A 36 -3.60 7.23 -1.15
C LEU A 36 -2.54 6.25 -1.65
N ILE A 37 -2.77 4.94 -1.54
CA ILE A 37 -1.85 3.92 -2.08
C ILE A 37 -1.69 4.09 -3.59
N VAL A 38 -2.80 4.28 -4.31
CA VAL A 38 -2.78 4.45 -5.77
C VAL A 38 -2.08 5.74 -6.18
N GLU A 39 -2.33 6.85 -5.50
CA GLU A 39 -1.64 8.13 -5.74
C GLU A 39 -0.14 7.97 -5.53
N HIS A 40 0.25 7.41 -4.38
CA HIS A 40 1.64 7.19 -4.03
C HIS A 40 2.36 6.28 -5.04
N ALA A 41 1.71 5.20 -5.47
CA ALA A 41 2.25 4.29 -6.48
C ALA A 41 2.44 4.98 -7.83
N LYS A 42 1.47 5.79 -8.27
CA LYS A 42 1.58 6.55 -9.51
C LYS A 42 2.66 7.63 -9.44
N ARG A 43 2.78 8.31 -8.32
CA ARG A 43 3.67 9.46 -8.12
C ARG A 43 5.12 9.02 -7.89
N TYR A 44 5.34 8.02 -7.05
CA TYR A 44 6.68 7.61 -6.61
C TYR A 44 7.01 6.16 -6.97
N CYS A 45 6.13 5.20 -6.68
CA CYS A 45 6.43 3.77 -6.84
C CYS A 45 6.02 3.19 -8.22
N LYS A 46 6.23 3.97 -9.29
CA LYS A 46 5.95 3.58 -10.68
C LYS A 46 7.01 2.60 -11.21
N THR A 47 6.83 2.08 -12.44
CA THR A 47 7.75 1.10 -13.06
C THR A 47 9.23 1.46 -12.96
N LYS A 48 9.56 2.75 -13.09
CA LYS A 48 10.86 3.30 -12.70
C LYS A 48 10.65 4.18 -11.45
N PRO A 49 10.88 3.65 -10.25
CA PRO A 49 10.48 4.33 -9.03
C PRO A 49 11.34 5.57 -8.76
N GLU A 50 10.72 6.61 -8.23
CA GLU A 50 11.38 7.85 -7.81
C GLU A 50 11.57 7.87 -6.28
N CYS A 51 12.34 6.90 -5.79
CA CYS A 51 12.56 6.71 -4.36
C CYS A 51 13.23 7.90 -3.66
N GLY A 52 13.92 8.79 -4.40
CA GLY A 52 14.60 9.96 -3.84
C GLY A 52 13.68 10.91 -3.07
N ASN A 53 12.45 11.09 -3.54
CA ASN A 53 11.44 11.97 -2.94
C ASN A 53 10.27 11.19 -2.29
N CYS A 54 10.40 9.85 -2.21
CA CYS A 54 9.36 9.00 -1.65
C CYS A 54 9.35 9.12 -0.12
N VAL A 55 8.19 9.45 0.45
CA VAL A 55 8.02 9.55 1.92
C VAL A 55 8.18 8.21 2.63
N LEU A 56 7.93 7.09 1.94
CA LEU A 56 8.07 5.73 2.45
C LEU A 56 9.44 5.11 2.16
N LYS A 57 10.41 5.89 1.64
CA LYS A 57 11.73 5.37 1.25
C LYS A 57 12.43 4.63 2.40
N LYS A 58 12.26 5.10 3.64
CA LYS A 58 12.92 4.52 4.82
C LYS A 58 12.34 3.16 5.21
N ASP A 59 11.09 2.90 4.82
CA ASP A 59 10.32 1.70 5.14
C ASP A 59 10.23 0.73 3.94
N CYS A 60 10.81 1.12 2.80
CA CYS A 60 10.84 0.33 1.57
C CYS A 60 12.02 -0.67 1.60
N GLN A 61 11.77 -1.92 1.19
CA GLN A 61 12.79 -2.97 1.08
C GLN A 61 13.40 -3.05 -0.32
#